data_AF-A0A6J3KFD7-F1
#
_entry.id   AF-A0A6J3KFD7-F1
#
_cell.length_a   1.000
_cell.length_b   1.000
_cell.length_c   1.000
_cell.angle_alpha   90.00
_cell.angle_beta   90.00
_cell.angle_gamma   90.00
#
_symmetry.space_group_name_H-M   'P 1'
#
loop_
_entity.id
_entity.type
_entity.pdbx_description
1 polymer ?
#
loop_
_entity_poly.entity_id
_entity_poly.type
_entity_poly.pdbx_seq_one_letter_code
_entity_poly.pdbx_strand_id
1 'polypeptide(L)'
;MNIMTTEDPTDQSDLICVEESLMSLEKLDRASPDLWPEQSVNEFVAQNSPQTEPSSWAAGLTPDDINQLHQLGNLSMGGLISEVKKLHDMAYQLGLEEAKEMTRGKYLNIFKHK
;
A
#
# COMPACT_ATOMS: atom_id res chain seq x y z
N MET A 1 24.28 -27.62 44.17
CA MET A 1 23.34 -26.82 44.99
C MET A 1 23.79 -25.37 44.87
N ASN A 2 23.12 -24.38 44.28
CA ASN A 2 21.81 -24.25 43.63
C ASN A 2 21.96 -23.23 42.47
N ILE A 3 21.21 -23.41 41.38
CA ILE A 3 21.02 -22.40 40.33
C ILE A 3 20.00 -21.41 40.86
N MET A 4 20.35 -20.11 40.93
CA MET A 4 19.41 -19.05 41.29
C MET A 4 19.24 -18.16 40.07
N THR A 5 18.15 -18.42 39.35
CA THR A 5 17.53 -17.52 38.37
C THR A 5 17.10 -16.25 39.09
N THR A 6 17.81 -15.15 38.88
CA THR A 6 17.34 -13.81 39.25
C THR A 6 16.64 -13.22 38.04
N GLU A 7 15.33 -13.42 38.00
CA GLU A 7 14.40 -12.75 37.09
C GLU A 7 14.35 -11.28 37.51
N ASP A 8 14.72 -10.40 36.58
CA ASP A 8 14.76 -8.95 36.77
C ASP A 8 13.31 -8.40 36.72
N PRO A 9 12.83 -7.67 37.75
CA PRO A 9 11.43 -7.25 37.84
C PRO A 9 11.08 -6.05 36.94
N THR A 10 12.00 -5.59 36.10
CA THR A 10 11.88 -4.33 35.36
C THR A 10 11.02 -4.45 34.08
N ASP A 11 10.76 -5.65 33.58
CA ASP A 11 10.05 -5.88 32.30
C ASP A 11 8.52 -5.75 32.41
N GLN A 12 7.95 -5.97 33.60
CA GLN A 12 6.49 -6.06 33.74
C GLN A 12 5.80 -4.70 33.65
N SER A 13 6.42 -3.63 34.18
CA SER A 13 5.87 -2.26 34.14
C SER A 13 5.86 -1.67 32.73
N ASP A 14 6.89 -1.96 31.94
CA ASP A 14 7.03 -1.43 30.59
C ASP A 14 6.06 -2.13 29.62
N LEU A 15 5.78 -3.41 29.83
CA LEU A 15 4.76 -4.15 29.08
C LEU A 15 3.34 -3.62 29.33
N ILE A 16 3.00 -3.24 30.56
CA ILE A 16 1.68 -2.67 30.90
C ILE A 16 1.48 -1.31 30.22
N CYS A 17 2.54 -0.49 30.14
CA CYS A 17 2.53 0.80 29.46
C CYS A 17 2.26 0.67 27.94
N VAL A 18 2.90 -0.30 27.29
CA VAL A 18 2.69 -0.58 25.86
C VAL A 18 1.28 -1.15 25.62
N GLU A 19 0.82 -2.05 26.49
CA GLU A 19 -0.53 -2.62 26.40
C GLU A 19 -1.61 -1.53 26.49
N GLU A 20 -1.46 -0.58 27.41
CA GLU A 20 -2.38 0.55 27.56
C GLU A 20 -2.37 1.47 26.32
N SER A 21 -1.21 1.68 25.70
CA SER A 21 -1.11 2.42 24.43
C SER A 21 -1.71 1.69 23.22
N LEU A 22 -1.86 0.35 23.28
CA LEU A 22 -2.48 -0.46 22.23
C LEU A 22 -4.00 -0.55 22.36
N MET A 23 -4.58 -0.09 23.48
CA MET A 23 -6.02 -0.04 23.67
C MET A 23 -6.62 1.12 22.88
N SER A 24 -7.43 0.83 21.87
CA SER A 24 -8.19 1.85 21.15
C SER A 24 -9.41 2.29 21.98
N LEU A 25 -9.44 3.57 22.36
CA LEU A 25 -10.58 4.21 23.03
C LEU A 25 -11.61 4.81 22.03
N GLU A 26 -11.54 4.40 20.76
CA GLU A 26 -12.44 4.90 19.71
C GLU A 26 -13.86 4.37 19.95
N LYS A 27 -14.83 5.27 20.09
CA LYS A 27 -16.24 4.91 20.08
C LYS A 27 -16.70 4.72 18.64
N LEU A 28 -17.08 3.49 18.29
CA LEU A 28 -17.70 3.14 17.01
C LEU A 28 -19.18 3.59 16.95
N ASP A 29 -19.48 4.82 17.39
CA ASP A 29 -20.83 5.40 17.34
C ASP A 29 -21.23 5.85 15.92
N ARG A 30 -20.46 5.44 14.90
CA ARG A 30 -20.77 5.62 13.49
C ARG A 30 -21.51 4.40 12.97
N ALA A 31 -22.65 4.61 12.32
CA ALA A 31 -23.22 3.58 11.46
C ALA A 31 -22.17 3.14 10.44
N SER A 32 -22.17 1.86 10.05
CA SER A 32 -21.36 1.38 8.92
C SER A 32 -21.54 2.34 7.75
N PRO A 33 -20.45 2.77 7.06
CA PRO A 33 -20.58 3.61 5.89
C PRO A 33 -21.61 3.02 4.94
N ASP A 34 -22.46 3.87 4.36
CA ASP A 34 -23.42 3.41 3.35
C ASP A 34 -22.68 2.55 2.32
N LEU A 35 -23.20 1.35 2.10
CA LEU A 35 -22.73 0.46 1.03
C LEU A 35 -22.69 1.29 -0.25
N TRP A 36 -21.51 1.33 -0.88
CA TRP A 36 -21.36 1.96 -2.18
C TRP A 36 -22.47 1.45 -3.11
N PRO A 37 -23.18 2.32 -3.85
CA PRO A 37 -24.25 1.88 -4.73
C PRO A 37 -23.72 0.83 -5.70
N GLU A 38 -24.21 -0.42 -5.59
CA GLU A 38 -23.82 -1.56 -6.43
C GLU A 38 -23.90 -1.27 -7.94
N GLN A 39 -24.82 -0.38 -8.32
CA GLN A 39 -25.12 -0.07 -9.72
C GLN A 39 -24.18 1.00 -10.31
N SER A 40 -23.43 1.73 -9.49
CA SER A 40 -22.64 2.87 -9.96
C SER A 40 -21.39 2.48 -10.75
N VAL A 41 -20.77 1.35 -10.42
CA VAL A 41 -19.47 0.98 -11.02
C VAL A 41 -19.65 0.18 -12.31
N ASN A 42 -20.63 -0.72 -12.35
CA ASN A 42 -20.84 -1.59 -13.51
C ASN A 42 -21.34 -0.84 -14.73
N GLU A 43 -22.27 0.10 -14.55
CA GLU A 43 -22.81 0.90 -15.66
C GLU A 43 -21.79 1.94 -16.16
N PHE A 44 -21.00 2.52 -15.25
CA PHE A 44 -19.90 3.41 -15.60
C PHE A 44 -18.81 2.70 -16.41
N VAL A 45 -18.40 1.50 -15.99
CA VAL A 45 -17.40 0.70 -16.72
C VAL A 45 -17.93 0.27 -18.09
N ALA A 46 -19.19 -0.16 -18.18
CA ALA A 46 -19.80 -0.53 -19.45
C ALA A 46 -19.89 0.63 -20.46
N GLN A 47 -20.11 1.86 -19.98
CA GLN A 47 -20.22 3.04 -20.85
C GLN A 47 -18.87 3.71 -21.16
N ASN A 48 -17.86 3.58 -20.30
CA ASN A 48 -16.61 4.34 -20.41
C ASN A 48 -15.37 3.47 -20.64
N SER A 49 -15.47 2.15 -20.61
CA SER A 49 -14.32 1.29 -20.87
C SER A 49 -14.01 1.24 -22.38
N PRO A 50 -12.78 1.56 -22.80
CA PRO A 50 -12.27 1.08 -24.08
C PRO A 50 -12.39 -0.45 -24.11
N GLN A 51 -12.60 -1.04 -25.30
CA GLN A 51 -12.64 -2.50 -25.51
C GLN A 51 -11.57 -3.18 -24.64
N THR A 52 -11.99 -4.17 -23.84
CA THR A 52 -11.18 -4.84 -22.82
C THR A 52 -10.04 -5.63 -23.45
N GLU A 53 -9.02 -4.94 -23.96
CA GLU A 53 -7.75 -5.56 -24.27
C GLU A 53 -7.19 -6.11 -22.95
N PRO A 54 -6.75 -7.37 -22.91
CA PRO A 54 -6.13 -7.92 -21.72
C PRO A 54 -4.97 -7.00 -21.35
N SER A 55 -5.01 -6.48 -20.12
CA SER A 55 -4.00 -5.55 -19.67
C SER A 55 -2.62 -6.19 -19.81
N SER A 56 -1.60 -5.41 -20.15
CA SER A 56 -0.25 -5.97 -20.39
C SER A 56 0.33 -6.73 -19.18
N TRP A 57 -0.13 -6.44 -17.96
CA TRP A 57 0.24 -7.18 -16.74
C TRP A 57 -0.48 -8.53 -16.58
N ALA A 58 -1.60 -8.74 -17.29
CA ALA A 58 -2.28 -10.02 -17.39
C ALA A 58 -1.65 -10.93 -18.46
N ALA A 59 -0.74 -10.39 -19.28
CA ALA A 59 0.16 -11.21 -20.06
C ALA A 59 1.16 -11.90 -19.11
N GLY A 60 1.59 -13.12 -19.46
CA GLY A 60 2.59 -13.84 -18.67
C GLY A 60 3.92 -13.08 -18.58
N LEU A 61 4.77 -13.48 -17.62
CA LEU A 61 6.08 -12.87 -17.42
C LEU A 61 6.91 -12.94 -18.71
N THR A 62 7.41 -11.78 -19.13
CA THR A 62 8.32 -11.69 -20.25
C THR A 62 9.71 -12.21 -19.84
N PRO A 63 10.57 -12.56 -20.81
CA PRO A 63 11.96 -12.91 -20.51
C PRO A 63 12.69 -11.83 -19.70
N ASP A 64 12.37 -10.56 -19.93
CA ASP A 64 12.97 -9.43 -19.21
C ASP A 64 12.51 -9.39 -17.75
N ASP A 65 11.23 -9.67 -17.47
CA ASP A 65 10.71 -9.76 -16.10
C ASP A 65 11.39 -10.90 -15.32
N ILE A 66 11.60 -12.05 -15.99
CA ILE A 66 12.32 -13.19 -15.40
C ILE A 66 13.78 -12.79 -15.09
N ASN A 67 14.44 -12.07 -16.00
CA ASN A 67 15.79 -11.57 -15.77
C ASN A 67 15.86 -10.57 -14.60
N GLN A 68 14.86 -9.70 -14.44
CA GLN A 68 14.78 -8.79 -13.29
C GLN A 68 14.58 -9.54 -11.99
N LEU A 69 13.73 -10.57 -11.98
CA LEU A 69 13.53 -11.42 -10.81
C LEU A 69 14.83 -12.12 -10.38
N HIS A 70 15.60 -12.65 -11.34
CA HIS A 70 16.91 -13.24 -11.04
C HIS A 70 17.92 -12.21 -10.51
N GLN A 71 17.93 -11.00 -11.06
CA GLN A 71 18.79 -9.92 -10.55
C GLN A 71 18.46 -9.59 -9.09
N LEU A 72 17.17 -9.46 -8.75
CA LEU A 72 16.72 -9.20 -7.39
C LEU A 72 17.06 -10.36 -6.43
N GLY A 73 16.88 -11.61 -6.89
CA GLY A 73 17.20 -12.81 -6.10
C GLY A 73 18.69 -13.00 -5.82
N ASN A 74 19.57 -12.43 -6.66
CA ASN A 74 21.01 -12.48 -6.49
C ASN A 74 21.56 -11.38 -5.57
N LEU A 75 20.72 -10.44 -5.10
CA LEU A 75 21.15 -9.40 -4.19
C LEU A 75 21.40 -9.95 -2.79
N SER A 76 22.38 -9.37 -2.08
CA SER A 76 22.51 -9.59 -0.64
C SER A 76 21.33 -8.95 0.10
N MET A 77 21.09 -9.36 1.35
CA MET A 77 20.02 -8.78 2.19
C MET A 77 20.10 -7.24 2.25
N GLY A 78 21.30 -6.68 2.40
CA GLY A 78 21.50 -5.23 2.38
C GLY A 78 21.20 -4.59 1.03
N GLY A 79 21.55 -5.27 -0.07
CA GLY A 79 21.22 -4.82 -1.43
C GLY A 79 19.71 -4.81 -1.68
N LEU A 80 19.01 -5.86 -1.23
CA LEU A 80 17.56 -5.97 -1.35
C LEU A 80 16.85 -4.85 -0.56
N ILE A 81 17.26 -4.60 0.69
CA ILE A 81 16.70 -3.50 1.50
C ILE A 81 16.92 -2.15 0.81
N SER A 82 18.10 -1.92 0.24
CA SER A 82 18.39 -0.69 -0.50
C SER A 82 17.50 -0.54 -1.73
N GLU A 83 17.22 -1.63 -2.46
CA GLU A 83 16.35 -1.55 -3.64
C GLU A 83 14.89 -1.31 -3.24
N VAL A 84 14.42 -1.96 -2.17
CA VAL A 84 13.07 -1.71 -1.63
C VAL A 84 12.91 -0.24 -1.23
N LYS A 85 13.91 0.33 -0.56
CA LYS A 85 13.91 1.76 -0.21
C LYS A 85 13.87 2.65 -1.46
N LYS A 86 14.69 2.36 -2.46
CA LYS A 86 14.71 3.13 -3.71
C LYS A 86 13.36 3.06 -4.43
N LEU A 87 12.73 1.89 -4.50
CA LEU A 87 11.41 1.73 -5.09
C LEU A 87 10.34 2.52 -4.32
N HIS A 88 10.40 2.49 -2.99
CA HIS A 88 9.52 3.28 -2.13
C HIS A 88 9.66 4.79 -2.40
N ASP A 89 10.90 5.30 -2.44
CA ASP A 89 11.17 6.71 -2.69
C ASP A 89 10.70 7.13 -4.10
N MET A 90 10.86 6.26 -5.09
CA MET A 90 10.34 6.48 -6.45
C MET A 90 8.81 6.51 -6.48
N ALA A 91 8.14 5.56 -5.83
CA ALA A 91 6.68 5.52 -5.77
C ALA A 91 6.10 6.76 -5.09
N TYR A 92 6.75 7.24 -4.03
CA TYR A 92 6.38 8.49 -3.38
C TYR A 92 6.48 9.69 -4.33
N GLN A 93 7.62 9.83 -5.02
CA GLN A 93 7.86 10.92 -5.96
C GLN A 93 6.84 10.90 -7.12
N LEU A 94 6.56 9.72 -7.68
CA LEU A 94 5.55 9.55 -8.72
C LEU A 94 4.15 9.96 -8.23
N GLY A 95 3.79 9.58 -6.99
CA GLY A 95 2.51 9.98 -6.41
C GLY A 95 2.36 11.50 -6.24
N LEU A 96 3.43 12.21 -5.87
CA LEU A 96 3.43 13.67 -5.82
C LEU A 96 3.22 14.29 -7.20
N GLU A 97 3.90 13.76 -8.22
CA GLU A 97 3.79 14.23 -9.60
C GLU A 97 2.39 13.97 -10.17
N GLU A 98 1.84 12.79 -9.93
CA GLU A 98 0.48 12.44 -10.32
C GLU A 98 -0.54 13.36 -9.66
N ALA A 99 -0.46 13.59 -8.35
CA ALA A 99 -1.38 14.48 -7.63
C ALA A 99 -1.34 15.91 -8.18
N LYS A 100 -0.14 16.41 -8.52
CA LYS A 100 0.04 17.71 -9.16
C LYS A 100 -0.64 17.75 -10.52
N GLU A 101 -0.45 16.73 -11.33
CA GLU A 101 -1.01 16.66 -12.69
C GLU A 101 -2.53 16.49 -12.67
N MET A 102 -3.07 15.70 -11.75
CA MET A 102 -4.51 15.57 -11.52
C MET A 102 -5.14 16.90 -11.10
N THR A 103 -4.48 17.64 -10.21
CA THR A 103 -4.90 18.99 -9.82
C THR A 103 -4.87 19.95 -11.00
N ARG A 104 -3.82 19.90 -11.82
CA ARG A 104 -3.70 20.70 -13.05
C ARG A 104 -4.84 20.37 -14.02
N GLY A 105 -5.13 19.10 -14.25
CA GLY A 105 -6.24 18.64 -15.09
C GLY A 105 -7.59 19.16 -14.61
N LYS A 106 -7.83 19.18 -13.29
CA LYS A 106 -9.04 19.75 -12.69
C LYS A 106 -9.21 21.23 -13.03
N TYR A 107 -8.16 22.05 -12.92
CA TYR A 107 -8.21 23.47 -13.27
C TYR A 107 -8.40 23.72 -14.77
N LEU A 108 -7.85 22.83 -15.60
CA LEU A 108 -8.03 22.86 -17.05
C LEU A 108 -9.38 22.29 -17.51
N ASN A 109 -10.21 21.80 -16.58
CA ASN A 109 -11.53 21.24 -16.85
C ASN A 109 -11.53 20.09 -17.87
N ILE A 110 -10.42 19.35 -18.01
CA ILE A 110 -10.31 18.25 -18.99
C ILE A 110 -11.19 17.05 -18.64
N PHE A 111 -11.63 16.96 -17.38
CA PHE A 111 -12.52 15.91 -16.88
C PHE A 111 -14.01 16.27 -16.99
N LYS A 112 -14.36 17.46 -17.51
CA LYS A 112 -15.76 17.80 -17.76
C LYS A 112 -16.23 17.09 -19.03
N HIS A 113 -17.23 16.23 -18.90
CA HIS A 113 -17.97 15.73 -20.06
C HIS A 113 -18.72 16.89 -20.73
N LYS A 114 -18.84 16.80 -22.06
CA LYS A 114 -19.58 17.75 -22.91
C LYS A 114 -21.08 17.52 -22.80
#